data_AF-M4BJ97-F1
#
_entry.id   AF-M4BJ97-F1
#
_cell.length_a   1.000
_cell.length_b   1.000
_cell.length_c   1.000
_cell.angle_alpha   90.00
_cell.angle_beta   90.00
_cell.angle_gamma   90.00
#
_symmetry.space_group_name_H-M   'P 1'
#
loop_
_entity.id
_entity.type
_entity.pdbx_description
1 polymer ?
#
loop_
_entity_poly.entity_id
_entity_poly.type
_entity_poly.pdbx_seq_one_letter_code
_entity_poly.pdbx_strand_id
1 'polypeptide(L)'
;MEVDLNSRNAKWNREQKKRREQARCKIEAERQKRVAAAKAREALESLQQQKRVERLAESERQAEQLLEEQRLTGGIKYVQELRPFPTVGDGDKITLPVSALEALNPQNALELGVFTFELWVTEMGTELSEVGTVKRRTHAGVLEFVAEEGTVGLPPKVAASLFRQMKEQPPATIHVRFVQLEQGKFARLQPRGDGFGDRQIDLKHLLECALQTHTTLTEGDVLFVRHGRETFEWTCVHVKQWSRLKKIRSGWS
;
A
#
# COMPACT_ATOMS: atom_id res chain seq x y z
N MET A 1 -8.25 -98.42 18.29
CA MET A 1 -7.43 -97.41 19.02
C MET A 1 -6.90 -96.31 18.07
N GLU A 2 -7.64 -95.90 17.02
CA GLU A 2 -7.18 -94.89 16.04
C GLU A 2 -7.91 -93.54 16.14
N VAL A 3 -9.08 -93.50 16.78
CA VAL A 3 -9.92 -92.29 16.91
C VAL A 3 -9.30 -91.24 17.87
N ASP A 4 -8.49 -91.69 18.82
CA ASP A 4 -7.93 -90.85 19.89
C ASP A 4 -6.68 -90.07 19.45
N LEU A 5 -5.90 -90.62 18.50
CA LEU A 5 -4.74 -89.97 17.89
C LEU A 5 -5.16 -88.80 16.99
N ASN A 6 -6.26 -88.95 16.23
CA ASN A 6 -6.78 -87.89 15.36
C ASN A 6 -7.35 -86.69 16.13
N SER A 7 -8.01 -86.92 17.27
CA SER A 7 -8.53 -85.86 18.14
C SER A 7 -7.41 -85.01 18.77
N ARG A 8 -6.33 -85.67 19.20
CA ARG A 8 -5.15 -85.04 19.82
C ARG A 8 -4.34 -84.23 18.81
N ASN A 9 -4.20 -84.74 17.58
CA ASN A 9 -3.58 -84.01 16.47
C ASN A 9 -4.43 -82.83 15.99
N ALA A 10 -5.76 -82.96 15.97
CA ALA A 10 -6.67 -81.87 15.63
C ALA A 10 -6.65 -80.74 16.67
N LYS A 11 -6.59 -81.06 17.97
CA LYS A 11 -6.39 -80.08 19.04
C LYS A 11 -5.05 -79.37 18.93
N TRP A 12 -3.97 -80.13 18.73
CA TRP A 12 -2.62 -79.58 18.54
C TRP A 12 -2.57 -78.65 17.32
N ASN A 13 -3.18 -79.02 16.19
CA ASN A 13 -3.22 -78.19 14.98
C ASN A 13 -4.06 -76.91 15.17
N ARG A 14 -5.19 -76.97 15.87
CA ARG A 14 -5.99 -75.78 16.22
C ARG A 14 -5.22 -74.84 17.12
N GLU A 15 -4.48 -75.38 18.08
CA GLU A 15 -3.66 -74.60 19.01
C GLU A 15 -2.46 -73.94 18.32
N GLN A 16 -1.80 -74.64 17.40
CA GLN A 16 -0.73 -74.10 16.57
C GLN A 16 -1.25 -73.04 15.59
N LYS A 17 -2.42 -73.25 14.98
CA LYS A 17 -3.06 -72.27 14.09
C LYS A 17 -3.44 -71.01 14.85
N LYS A 18 -4.03 -71.14 16.04
CA LYS A 18 -4.39 -70.01 16.91
C LYS A 18 -3.16 -69.22 17.37
N ARG A 19 -2.04 -69.90 17.71
CA ARG A 19 -0.77 -69.25 18.03
C ARG A 19 -0.17 -68.49 16.84
N ARG A 20 -0.23 -69.07 15.64
CA ARG A 20 0.22 -68.42 14.40
C ARG A 20 -0.64 -67.21 14.02
N GLU A 21 -1.96 -67.32 14.17
CA GLU A 21 -2.89 -66.21 13.94
C GLU A 21 -2.69 -65.09 14.96
N GLN A 22 -2.53 -65.42 16.25
CA GLN A 22 -2.20 -64.43 17.29
C GLN A 22 -0.85 -63.75 17.04
N ALA A 23 0.17 -64.49 16.57
CA ALA A 23 1.46 -63.91 16.20
C ALA A 23 1.34 -62.98 14.98
N ARG A 24 0.58 -63.38 13.95
CA ARG A 24 0.30 -62.53 12.76
C ARG A 24 -0.45 -61.25 13.13
N CYS A 25 -1.53 -61.35 13.92
CA CYS A 25 -2.28 -60.17 14.37
C CYS A 25 -1.42 -59.22 15.22
N LYS A 26 -0.51 -59.75 16.06
CA LYS A 26 0.43 -58.91 16.83
C LYS A 26 1.42 -58.18 15.93
N ILE A 27 2.00 -58.85 14.94
CA ILE A 27 2.94 -58.26 13.98
C ILE A 27 2.25 -57.20 13.11
N GLU A 28 1.05 -57.48 12.63
CA GLU A 28 0.26 -56.54 11.82
C GLU A 28 -0.16 -55.31 12.64
N ALA A 29 -0.59 -55.49 13.89
CA ALA A 29 -0.90 -54.38 14.79
C ALA A 29 0.34 -53.54 15.12
N GLU A 30 1.51 -54.16 15.33
CA GLU A 30 2.77 -53.43 15.55
C GLU A 30 3.21 -52.65 14.30
N ARG A 31 3.09 -53.26 13.10
CA ARG A 31 3.36 -52.59 11.82
C ARG A 31 2.41 -51.41 11.60
N GLN A 32 1.12 -51.57 11.85
CA GLN A 32 0.13 -50.49 11.74
C GLN A 32 0.44 -49.34 12.71
N LYS A 33 0.81 -49.64 13.96
CA LYS A 33 1.23 -48.62 14.94
C LYS A 33 2.49 -47.87 14.49
N ARG A 34 3.49 -48.57 13.93
CA ARG A 34 4.71 -47.94 13.39
C ARG A 34 4.41 -47.02 12.20
N VAL A 35 3.55 -47.45 11.28
CA VAL A 35 3.15 -46.64 10.11
C VAL A 35 2.32 -45.42 10.55
N ALA A 36 1.40 -45.59 11.50
CA ALA A 36 0.62 -44.48 12.05
C ALA A 36 1.52 -43.47 12.80
N ALA A 37 2.50 -43.96 13.59
CA ALA A 37 3.46 -43.12 14.27
C ALA A 37 4.39 -42.37 13.29
N ALA A 38 4.81 -43.02 12.20
CA ALA A 38 5.59 -42.37 11.14
C ALA A 38 4.79 -41.27 10.44
N LYS A 39 3.56 -41.57 10.02
CA LYS A 39 2.65 -40.56 9.42
C LYS A 39 2.34 -39.39 10.36
N ALA A 40 2.14 -39.66 11.66
CA ALA A 40 1.89 -38.61 12.65
C ALA A 40 3.13 -37.70 12.86
N ARG A 41 4.35 -38.26 12.81
CA ARG A 41 5.60 -37.49 12.88
C ARG A 41 5.79 -36.63 11.63
N GLU A 42 5.61 -37.19 10.43
CA GLU A 42 5.67 -36.46 9.16
C GLU A 42 4.62 -35.34 9.09
N ALA A 43 3.40 -35.58 9.58
CA ALA A 43 2.36 -34.56 9.65
C ALA A 43 2.73 -33.43 10.64
N LEU A 44 3.33 -33.75 11.78
CA LEU A 44 3.79 -32.75 12.74
C LEU A 44 4.96 -31.93 12.18
N GLU A 45 5.92 -32.59 11.54
CA GLU A 45 7.08 -31.96 10.91
C GLU A 45 6.67 -31.04 9.76
N SER A 46 5.76 -31.48 8.88
CA SER A 46 5.24 -30.65 7.79
C SER A 46 4.46 -29.44 8.30
N LEU A 47 3.67 -29.60 9.37
CA LEU A 47 2.95 -28.48 10.00
C LEU A 47 3.92 -27.51 10.70
N GLN A 48 5.02 -28.00 11.27
CA GLN A 48 6.09 -27.14 11.81
C GLN A 48 6.88 -26.43 10.71
N GLN A 49 7.16 -27.11 9.60
CA GLN A 49 7.81 -26.53 8.43
C GLN A 49 6.95 -25.43 7.81
N GLN A 50 5.65 -25.68 7.61
CA GLN A 50 4.70 -24.67 7.12
C GLN A 50 4.67 -23.45 8.04
N LYS A 51 4.54 -23.65 9.35
CA LYS A 51 4.57 -22.55 10.32
C LYS A 51 5.88 -21.78 10.34
N ARG A 52 7.02 -22.43 10.07
CA ARG A 52 8.32 -21.75 9.95
C ARG A 52 8.40 -20.92 8.68
N VAL A 53 7.97 -21.46 7.55
CA VAL A 53 7.95 -20.76 6.26
C VAL A 53 7.00 -19.57 6.31
N GLU A 54 5.82 -19.73 6.90
CA GLU A 54 4.85 -18.64 7.06
C GLU A 54 5.42 -17.50 7.91
N ARG A 55 6.04 -17.82 9.05
CA ARG A 55 6.66 -16.82 9.93
C ARG A 55 7.86 -16.11 9.29
N LEU A 56 8.66 -16.84 8.51
CA LEU A 56 9.76 -16.26 7.74
C LEU A 56 9.21 -15.34 6.64
N ALA A 57 8.21 -15.79 5.88
CA ALA A 57 7.58 -14.99 4.84
C ALA A 57 6.91 -13.73 5.40
N GLU A 58 6.27 -13.81 6.56
CA GLU A 58 5.74 -12.63 7.26
C GLU A 58 6.84 -11.65 7.65
N SER A 59 7.95 -12.15 8.23
CA SER A 59 9.10 -11.32 8.59
C SER A 59 9.75 -10.68 7.36
N GLU A 60 9.89 -11.41 6.26
CA GLU A 60 10.43 -10.91 4.99
C GLU A 60 9.52 -9.82 4.43
N ARG A 61 8.20 -10.05 4.38
CA ARG A 61 7.23 -9.03 3.96
C ARG A 61 7.29 -7.78 4.81
N GLN A 62 7.41 -7.91 6.14
CA GLN A 62 7.54 -6.76 7.04
C GLN A 62 8.85 -6.01 6.78
N ALA A 63 9.97 -6.72 6.60
CA ALA A 63 11.25 -6.12 6.29
C ALA A 63 11.22 -5.37 4.95
N GLU A 64 10.60 -5.95 3.92
CA GLU A 64 10.38 -5.30 2.62
C GLU A 64 9.51 -4.05 2.75
N GLN A 65 8.42 -4.11 3.50
CA GLN A 65 7.56 -2.95 3.75
C GLN A 65 8.32 -1.83 4.45
N LEU A 66 9.09 -2.14 5.49
CA LEU A 66 9.89 -1.15 6.22
C LEU A 66 10.97 -0.53 5.32
N LEU A 67 11.62 -1.33 4.48
CA LEU A 67 12.59 -0.84 3.50
C LEU A 67 11.93 0.09 2.48
N GLU A 68 10.74 -0.25 2.01
CA GLU A 68 9.98 0.57 1.07
C GLU A 68 9.48 1.88 1.72
N GLU A 69 9.05 1.83 2.99
CA GLU A 69 8.75 3.04 3.75
C GLU A 69 9.99 3.93 3.92
N GLN A 70 11.15 3.34 4.25
CA GLN A 70 12.42 4.07 4.32
C GLN A 70 12.80 4.73 2.99
N ARG A 71 12.51 4.07 1.87
CA ARG A 71 12.72 4.63 0.53
C ARG A 71 11.77 5.78 0.23
N LEU A 72 10.50 5.63 0.58
CA LEU A 72 9.46 6.59 0.25
C LEU A 72 9.53 7.86 1.11
N THR A 73 9.88 7.75 2.38
CA THR A 73 9.90 8.89 3.30
C THR A 73 11.29 9.25 3.80
N GLY A 74 12.35 8.61 3.29
CA GLY A 74 13.70 8.79 3.80
C GLY A 74 13.88 8.29 5.24
N GLY A 75 12.96 7.45 5.74
CA GLY A 75 12.90 7.03 7.14
C GLY A 75 12.09 7.95 8.04
N ILE A 76 11.56 9.06 7.52
CA ILE A 76 10.77 10.02 8.28
C ILE A 76 9.35 9.50 8.44
N LYS A 77 8.91 9.34 9.68
CA LYS A 77 7.52 8.95 9.98
C LYS A 77 6.79 10.15 10.54
N TYR A 78 6.18 10.91 9.64
CA TYR A 78 5.35 12.05 10.00
C TYR A 78 3.95 11.85 9.44
N VAL A 79 2.96 11.78 10.33
CA VAL A 79 1.53 11.79 10.00
C VAL A 79 0.84 12.68 11.03
N GLN A 80 0.10 13.68 10.56
CA GLN A 80 -0.67 14.57 11.42
C GLN A 80 -2.08 14.77 10.87
N GLU A 81 -3.04 14.85 11.78
CA GLU A 81 -4.41 15.23 11.49
C GLU A 81 -4.58 16.74 11.68
N LEU A 82 -5.01 17.43 10.62
CA LEU A 82 -5.09 18.88 10.58
C LEU A 82 -6.44 19.32 10.00
N ARG A 83 -6.95 20.47 10.46
CA ARG A 83 -8.17 21.07 9.93
C ARG A 83 -7.85 21.89 8.67
N PRO A 84 -8.50 21.61 7.52
CA PRO A 84 -8.24 22.36 6.31
C PRO A 84 -8.85 23.77 6.40
N PHE A 85 -8.09 24.79 5.97
CA PHE A 85 -8.62 26.12 5.70
C PHE A 85 -8.23 26.57 4.28
N PRO A 86 -9.09 27.32 3.57
CA PRO A 86 -8.79 27.77 2.23
C PRO A 86 -7.71 28.86 2.23
N THR A 87 -6.71 28.72 1.37
CA THR A 87 -5.69 29.76 1.12
C THR A 87 -5.81 30.38 -0.25
N VAL A 88 -5.19 31.54 -0.43
CA VAL A 88 -5.10 32.23 -1.73
C VAL A 88 -3.78 31.87 -2.38
N GLY A 89 -3.81 31.21 -3.54
CA GLY A 89 -2.59 30.87 -4.29
C GLY A 89 -2.86 30.02 -5.53
N ASP A 90 -2.15 30.31 -6.63
CA ASP A 90 -2.29 29.60 -7.91
C ASP A 90 -1.40 28.34 -7.99
N GLY A 91 -1.10 27.72 -6.84
CA GLY A 91 -0.13 26.65 -6.69
C GLY A 91 -0.67 25.42 -5.98
N ASP A 92 0.23 24.51 -5.65
CA ASP A 92 0.01 23.31 -4.85
C ASP A 92 0.77 23.37 -3.51
N LYS A 93 1.22 24.55 -3.12
CA LYS A 93 2.03 24.75 -1.92
C LYS A 93 1.12 25.03 -0.73
N ILE A 94 1.06 24.10 0.22
CA ILE A 94 0.26 24.23 1.43
C ILE A 94 1.02 25.00 2.52
N THR A 95 0.29 25.57 3.47
CA THR A 95 0.88 26.12 4.70
C THR A 95 0.66 25.15 5.86
N LEU A 96 1.72 24.87 6.61
CA LEU A 96 1.71 23.96 7.75
C LEU A 96 2.00 24.70 9.06
N PRO A 97 1.64 24.13 10.22
CA PRO A 97 1.98 24.72 11.50
C PRO A 97 3.46 24.51 11.83
N VAL A 98 4.02 25.35 12.70
CA VAL A 98 5.43 25.23 13.12
C VAL A 98 5.70 23.88 13.81
N SER A 99 4.71 23.31 14.50
CA SER A 99 4.80 21.97 15.09
C SER A 99 5.09 20.86 14.07
N ALA A 100 4.66 21.03 12.83
CA ALA A 100 5.01 20.12 11.74
C ALA A 100 6.51 20.16 11.44
N LEU A 101 7.09 21.36 11.39
CA LEU A 101 8.52 21.55 11.15
C LEU A 101 9.34 20.97 12.30
N GLU A 102 8.92 21.18 13.55
CA GLU A 102 9.60 20.65 14.73
C GLU A 102 9.62 19.11 14.76
N ALA A 103 8.58 18.45 14.25
CA ALA A 103 8.55 16.99 14.14
C ALA A 103 9.45 16.46 13.01
N LEU A 104 9.67 17.25 11.96
CA LEU A 104 10.47 16.89 10.78
C LEU A 104 11.97 17.20 10.94
N ASN A 105 12.31 18.27 11.66
CA ASN A 105 13.69 18.70 11.91
C ASN A 105 14.60 17.64 12.54
N PRO A 106 14.20 16.90 13.61
CA PRO A 106 15.06 15.89 14.24
C PRO A 106 15.32 14.66 13.36
N GLN A 107 14.60 14.52 12.25
CA GLN A 107 14.71 13.38 11.33
C GLN A 107 15.49 13.74 10.05
N ASN A 108 16.26 14.84 10.07
CA ASN A 108 17.05 15.36 8.95
C ASN A 108 16.24 15.65 7.66
N ALA A 109 14.96 15.98 7.80
CA ALA A 109 14.10 16.25 6.64
C ALA A 109 14.59 17.42 5.77
N LEU A 110 15.31 18.38 6.36
CA LEU A 110 15.92 19.52 5.65
C LEU A 110 17.00 19.10 4.63
N GLU A 111 17.65 17.95 4.84
CA GLU A 111 18.69 17.45 3.93
C GLU A 111 18.09 16.78 2.68
N LEU A 112 16.80 16.43 2.72
CA LEU A 112 16.09 15.76 1.62
C LEU A 112 15.58 16.73 0.53
N GLY A 113 15.78 18.03 0.73
CA GLY A 113 15.46 19.07 -0.24
C GLY A 113 14.01 19.55 -0.16
N VAL A 114 13.22 19.32 -1.20
CA VAL A 114 11.85 19.84 -1.31
C VAL A 114 10.92 19.03 -0.42
N PHE A 115 10.22 19.70 0.50
CA PHE A 115 9.22 19.05 1.32
C PHE A 115 7.94 18.78 0.53
N THR A 116 7.65 17.50 0.33
CA THR A 116 6.38 17.03 -0.25
C THR A 116 5.57 16.25 0.77
N PHE A 117 4.25 16.36 0.68
CA PHE A 117 3.31 15.73 1.60
C PHE A 117 2.20 15.03 0.82
N GLU A 118 1.83 13.85 1.29
CA GLU A 118 0.64 13.12 0.87
C GLU A 118 -0.51 13.54 1.77
N LEU A 119 -1.59 14.01 1.17
CA LEU A 119 -2.82 14.38 1.87
C LEU A 119 -3.92 13.41 1.49
N TRP A 120 -4.66 12.93 2.49
CA TRP A 120 -5.86 12.15 2.25
C TRP A 120 -6.95 12.51 3.24
N VAL A 121 -8.18 12.30 2.82
CA VAL A 121 -9.34 12.41 3.68
C VAL A 121 -9.81 11.00 4.03
N THR A 122 -10.03 10.78 5.32
CA THR A 122 -10.74 9.59 5.80
C THR A 122 -12.19 10.00 6.00
N GLU A 123 -13.06 9.68 5.04
CA GLU A 123 -14.49 9.88 5.22
C GLU A 123 -15.00 8.86 6.25
N MET A 124 -15.46 9.35 7.40
CA MET A 124 -16.40 8.63 8.25
C MET A 124 -17.77 8.91 7.68
N GLY A 125 -18.21 8.10 6.72
CA GLY A 125 -19.52 8.24 6.12
C GLY A 125 -20.61 8.12 7.18
N THR A 126 -21.33 9.21 7.43
CA THR A 126 -22.67 9.14 8.01
C THR A 126 -23.58 8.44 7.01
N GLU A 127 -23.93 7.20 7.36
CA GLU A 127 -25.11 6.42 7.02
C GLU A 127 -25.60 6.42 5.55
N LEU A 128 -25.59 5.22 4.95
CA LEU A 128 -26.41 4.72 3.83
C LEU A 128 -25.79 4.51 2.43
N SER A 129 -24.48 4.65 2.22
CA SER A 129 -23.87 4.16 0.97
C SER A 129 -22.81 3.09 1.24
N GLU A 130 -23.24 1.83 1.21
CA GLU A 130 -22.35 0.71 0.92
C GLU A 130 -21.62 0.97 -0.39
N VAL A 131 -20.28 0.92 -0.34
CA VAL A 131 -19.29 0.56 -1.38
C VAL A 131 -18.06 1.46 -1.27
N GLY A 132 -17.08 0.99 -0.49
CA GLY A 132 -15.67 1.40 -0.57
C GLY A 132 -15.34 2.73 0.11
N THR A 133 -14.50 2.69 1.14
CA THR A 133 -13.79 3.87 1.65
C THR A 133 -12.96 4.46 0.50
N VAL A 134 -13.45 5.51 -0.16
CA VAL A 134 -12.70 6.19 -1.22
C VAL A 134 -11.59 7.00 -0.55
N LYS A 135 -10.43 6.37 -0.34
CA LYS A 135 -9.21 7.05 0.11
C LYS A 135 -8.68 7.91 -1.05
N ARG A 136 -9.21 9.11 -1.19
CA ARG A 136 -8.65 10.13 -2.08
C ARG A 136 -7.31 10.58 -1.54
N ARG A 137 -6.31 10.58 -2.40
CA ARG A 137 -4.96 11.02 -2.07
C ARG A 137 -4.51 12.07 -3.07
N THR A 138 -3.88 13.11 -2.57
CA THR A 138 -3.29 14.17 -3.38
C THR A 138 -1.95 14.52 -2.77
N HIS A 139 -0.99 14.91 -3.60
CA HIS A 139 0.30 15.34 -3.12
C HIS A 139 0.42 16.86 -3.21
N ALA A 140 1.06 17.48 -2.23
CA ALA A 140 1.31 18.91 -2.20
C ALA A 140 2.72 19.21 -1.67
N GLY A 141 3.33 20.29 -2.14
CA GLY A 141 4.54 20.84 -1.53
C GLY A 141 4.20 21.75 -0.36
N VAL A 142 5.18 22.12 0.47
CA VAL A 142 5.00 23.18 1.48
C VAL A 142 5.50 24.52 0.96
N LEU A 143 4.71 25.56 1.21
CA LEU A 143 5.12 26.95 1.02
C LEU A 143 5.95 27.40 2.22
N GLU A 144 5.29 27.46 3.38
CA GLU A 144 5.82 28.02 4.62
C GLU A 144 5.14 27.37 5.85
N PHE A 145 5.83 27.44 6.99
CA PHE A 145 5.34 26.95 8.28
C PHE A 145 4.77 28.09 9.13
N VAL A 146 3.67 28.70 8.66
CA VAL A 146 3.02 29.87 9.29
C VAL A 146 1.56 29.63 9.69
N ALA A 147 1.05 28.41 9.51
CA ALA A 147 -0.33 28.10 9.87
C ALA A 147 -0.53 28.01 11.38
N GLU A 148 -1.75 28.24 11.83
CA GLU A 148 -2.14 28.06 13.23
C GLU A 148 -2.04 26.57 13.62
N GLU A 149 -1.69 26.29 14.88
CA GLU A 149 -1.54 24.93 15.37
C GLU A 149 -2.82 24.10 15.15
N GLY A 150 -2.68 22.91 14.57
CA GLY A 150 -3.80 22.04 14.24
C GLY A 150 -4.56 22.41 12.96
N THR A 151 -4.05 23.37 12.17
CA THR A 151 -4.65 23.78 10.89
C THR A 151 -3.69 23.59 9.71
N VAL A 152 -4.23 23.48 8.50
CA VAL A 152 -3.46 23.40 7.25
C VAL A 152 -4.10 24.23 6.16
N GLY A 153 -3.30 25.08 5.53
CA GLY A 153 -3.78 25.95 4.47
C GLY A 153 -3.75 25.24 3.12
N LEU A 154 -4.92 25.06 2.52
CA LEU A 154 -5.07 24.38 1.23
C LEU A 154 -5.33 25.37 0.10
N PRO A 155 -4.45 25.40 -0.93
CA PRO A 155 -4.74 26.14 -2.15
C PRO A 155 -6.00 25.62 -2.86
N PRO A 156 -6.65 26.44 -3.70
CA PRO A 156 -7.84 26.06 -4.44
C PRO A 156 -7.64 24.80 -5.30
N LYS A 157 -6.44 24.62 -5.88
CA LYS A 157 -6.05 23.39 -6.60
C LYS A 157 -6.18 22.15 -5.73
N VAL A 158 -5.52 22.14 -4.57
CA VAL A 158 -5.44 20.99 -3.67
C VAL A 158 -6.82 20.69 -3.08
N ALA A 159 -7.55 21.74 -2.69
CA ALA A 159 -8.93 21.64 -2.25
C ALA A 159 -9.84 21.06 -3.34
N ALA A 160 -9.73 21.51 -4.59
CA ALA A 160 -10.52 20.99 -5.70
C ALA A 160 -10.23 19.51 -5.99
N SER A 161 -8.96 19.08 -5.90
CA SER A 161 -8.58 17.67 -6.08
C SER A 161 -9.09 16.78 -4.95
N LEU A 162 -8.95 17.22 -3.69
CA LEU A 162 -9.40 16.48 -2.50
C LEU A 162 -10.93 16.42 -2.41
N PHE A 163 -11.61 17.54 -2.63
CA PHE A 163 -13.05 17.69 -2.38
C PHE A 163 -13.92 17.52 -3.63
N ARG A 164 -13.36 17.17 -4.80
CA ARG A 164 -14.07 17.11 -6.11
C ARG A 164 -15.43 16.39 -6.16
N GLN A 165 -15.73 15.46 -5.24
CA GLN A 165 -17.04 14.77 -5.18
C GLN A 165 -17.77 15.01 -3.85
N MET A 166 -17.17 15.74 -2.92
CA MET A 166 -17.86 16.21 -1.72
C MET A 166 -18.74 17.38 -2.14
N LYS A 167 -20.02 17.09 -2.37
CA LYS A 167 -21.00 18.09 -2.79
C LYS A 167 -21.44 19.02 -1.65
N GLU A 168 -21.18 18.67 -0.39
CA GLU A 168 -21.95 19.23 0.73
C GLU A 168 -21.14 19.92 1.84
N GLN A 169 -19.83 19.69 2.02
CA GLN A 169 -18.99 20.45 2.97
C GLN A 169 -17.50 20.10 2.87
N PRO A 170 -16.57 21.02 3.22
CA PRO A 170 -15.18 20.66 3.47
C PRO A 170 -15.11 19.71 4.68
N PRO A 171 -14.25 18.66 4.64
CA PRO A 171 -14.13 17.73 5.74
C PRO A 171 -13.57 18.42 6.98
N ALA A 172 -14.00 17.96 8.16
CA ALA A 172 -13.55 18.51 9.44
C ALA A 172 -12.03 18.33 9.66
N THR A 173 -11.47 17.25 9.14
CA THR A 173 -10.06 16.87 9.33
C THR A 173 -9.51 16.22 8.06
N ILE A 174 -8.26 16.53 7.74
CA ILE A 174 -7.47 15.83 6.72
C ILE A 174 -6.22 15.25 7.37
N HIS A 175 -5.73 14.15 6.82
CA HIS A 175 -4.43 13.60 7.23
C HIS A 175 -3.35 14.10 6.30
N VAL A 176 -2.21 14.48 6.87
CA VAL A 176 -1.03 14.94 6.16
C VAL A 176 0.13 14.03 6.55
N ARG A 177 0.74 13.37 5.56
CA ARG A 177 1.93 12.52 5.73
C ARG A 177 3.10 13.11 4.97
N PHE A 178 4.28 13.08 5.57
CA PHE A 178 5.50 13.40 4.83
C PHE A 178 5.85 12.26 3.87
N VAL A 179 6.06 12.61 2.60
CA VAL A 179 6.52 11.67 1.57
C VAL A 179 7.57 12.36 0.71
N GLN A 180 8.59 11.63 0.28
CA GLN A 180 9.58 12.15 -0.64
C GLN A 180 9.23 11.66 -2.05
N LEU A 181 8.82 12.59 -2.91
CA LEU A 181 8.50 12.27 -4.29
C LEU A 181 9.73 12.38 -5.19
N GLU A 182 9.92 11.38 -6.06
CA GLU A 182 10.89 11.46 -7.13
C GLU A 182 10.39 12.36 -8.27
N GLN A 183 11.34 12.92 -9.03
CA GLN A 183 11.00 13.79 -10.16
C GLN A 183 10.22 13.03 -11.25
N GLY A 184 9.03 13.53 -11.59
CA GLY A 184 8.22 13.04 -12.70
C GLY A 184 8.85 13.35 -14.05
N LYS A 185 8.73 12.43 -15.02
CA LYS A 185 9.25 12.63 -16.39
C LYS A 185 8.16 13.02 -17.40
N PHE A 186 6.96 12.47 -17.21
CA PHE A 186 5.88 12.62 -18.18
C PHE A 186 4.55 12.62 -17.46
N ALA A 187 3.72 13.61 -17.75
CA ALA A 187 2.35 13.69 -17.26
C ALA A 187 1.43 13.93 -18.47
N ARG A 188 0.29 13.22 -18.49
CA ARG A 188 -0.79 13.47 -19.45
C ARG A 188 -1.84 14.32 -18.78
N LEU A 189 -2.02 15.52 -19.32
CA LEU A 189 -3.04 16.47 -18.88
C LEU A 189 -4.12 16.55 -19.95
N GLN A 190 -5.38 16.56 -19.52
CA GLN A 190 -6.52 16.74 -20.40
C GLN A 190 -7.27 18.01 -20.01
N PRO A 191 -7.53 18.93 -20.96
CA PRO A 191 -8.34 20.11 -20.69
C PRO A 191 -9.77 19.69 -20.39
N ARG A 192 -10.39 20.39 -19.45
CA ARG A 192 -11.80 20.22 -19.09
C ARG A 192 -12.57 21.45 -19.59
N GLY A 193 -13.53 21.22 -20.49
CA GLY A 193 -14.39 22.25 -21.07
C GLY A 193 -14.14 22.50 -22.57
N ASP A 194 -15.16 23.02 -23.24
CA ASP A 194 -15.13 23.36 -24.66
C ASP A 194 -14.58 24.77 -24.85
N GLY A 195 -13.41 24.92 -25.46
CA GLY A 195 -12.84 26.26 -25.70
C GLY A 195 -11.34 26.31 -26.02
N PHE A 196 -10.60 25.22 -25.83
CA PHE A 196 -9.15 25.19 -26.10
C PHE A 196 -8.77 24.82 -27.54
N GLY A 197 -9.63 24.09 -28.26
CA GLY A 197 -9.30 23.54 -29.58
C GLY A 197 -9.25 24.58 -30.71
N ASP A 198 -9.95 25.69 -30.55
CA ASP A 198 -10.20 26.67 -31.63
C ASP A 198 -9.39 27.96 -31.47
N ARG A 199 -8.66 28.10 -30.36
CA ARG A 199 -7.89 29.31 -30.04
C ARG A 199 -6.42 29.03 -30.31
N GLN A 200 -5.78 29.90 -31.11
CA GLN A 200 -4.35 29.87 -31.40
C GLN A 200 -3.55 30.30 -30.16
N ILE A 201 -3.59 29.47 -29.12
CA ILE A 201 -2.95 29.68 -27.83
C ILE A 201 -1.70 28.80 -27.80
N ASP A 202 -0.60 29.34 -27.29
CA ASP A 202 0.62 28.58 -27.01
C ASP A 202 0.41 27.67 -25.79
N LEU A 203 -0.36 26.59 -26.00
CA LEU A 203 -0.75 25.62 -24.97
C LEU A 203 0.47 25.05 -24.24
N LYS A 204 1.54 24.80 -24.99
CA LYS A 204 2.79 24.28 -24.44
C LYS A 204 3.36 25.24 -23.40
N HIS A 205 3.48 26.53 -23.74
CA HIS A 205 4.06 27.52 -22.85
C HIS A 205 3.17 27.75 -21.61
N LEU A 206 1.85 27.82 -21.83
CA LEU A 206 0.89 28.02 -20.76
C LEU A 206 0.92 26.86 -19.74
N LEU A 207 1.00 25.62 -20.24
CA LEU A 207 1.16 24.44 -19.39
C LEU A 207 2.53 24.41 -18.73
N GLU A 208 3.61 24.78 -19.41
CA GLU A 208 4.96 24.88 -18.82
C GLU A 208 4.97 25.89 -17.65
N CYS A 209 4.35 27.06 -17.82
CA CYS A 209 4.23 28.06 -16.76
C CYS A 209 3.41 27.54 -15.57
N ALA A 210 2.27 26.90 -15.83
CA ALA A 210 1.45 26.32 -14.75
C ALA A 210 2.20 25.18 -14.04
N LEU A 211 2.89 24.31 -14.78
CA LEU A 211 3.68 23.23 -14.19
C LEU A 211 4.89 23.74 -13.41
N GLN A 212 5.41 24.93 -13.73
CA GLN A 212 6.49 25.55 -12.97
C GLN A 212 6.03 26.07 -11.61
N THR A 213 4.77 26.47 -11.44
CA THR A 213 4.22 26.87 -10.14
C THR A 213 3.83 25.67 -9.27
N HIS A 214 3.69 24.48 -9.87
CA HIS A 214 3.33 23.25 -9.18
C HIS A 214 4.54 22.36 -8.89
N THR A 215 4.70 21.96 -7.63
CA THR A 215 5.75 21.01 -7.20
C THR A 215 5.38 19.54 -7.42
N THR A 216 4.09 19.22 -7.34
CA THR A 216 3.56 17.86 -7.32
C THR A 216 2.36 17.71 -8.27
N LEU A 217 2.25 16.49 -8.80
CA LEU A 217 1.16 16.06 -9.67
C LEU A 217 0.75 14.64 -9.28
N THR A 218 -0.53 14.46 -9.00
CA THR A 218 -1.14 13.14 -8.78
C THR A 218 -2.09 12.83 -9.93
N GLU A 219 -2.23 11.55 -10.25
CA GLU A 219 -3.27 11.11 -11.17
C GLU A 219 -4.66 11.44 -10.62
N GLY A 220 -5.51 12.06 -11.45
CA GLY A 220 -6.83 12.55 -11.07
C GLY A 220 -6.88 13.98 -10.54
N ASP A 221 -5.73 14.61 -10.26
CA ASP A 221 -5.66 15.98 -9.76
C ASP A 221 -6.19 16.98 -10.79
N VAL A 222 -6.82 18.04 -10.30
CA VAL A 222 -7.20 19.21 -11.09
C VAL A 222 -6.06 20.23 -11.06
N LEU A 223 -5.82 20.90 -12.18
CA LEU A 223 -4.89 22.00 -12.34
C LEU A 223 -5.67 23.20 -12.88
N PHE A 224 -5.39 24.37 -12.32
CA PHE A 224 -5.96 25.62 -12.78
C PHE A 224 -4.88 26.39 -13.53
N VAL A 225 -5.18 26.74 -14.78
CA VAL A 225 -4.25 27.39 -15.68
C VAL A 225 -4.84 28.74 -16.07
N ARG A 226 -4.11 29.84 -15.83
CA ARG A 226 -4.61 31.19 -16.08
C ARG A 226 -4.04 31.74 -17.37
N HIS A 227 -4.89 32.17 -18.30
CA HIS A 227 -4.49 32.82 -19.54
C HIS A 227 -5.28 34.12 -19.73
N GLY A 228 -4.59 35.26 -19.60
CA GLY A 228 -5.24 36.57 -19.65
C GLY A 228 -6.25 36.75 -18.51
N ARG A 229 -7.55 36.77 -18.85
CA ARG A 229 -8.66 36.94 -17.90
C ARG A 229 -9.45 35.66 -17.63
N GLU A 230 -9.14 34.57 -18.31
CA GLU A 230 -9.84 33.29 -18.16
C GLU A 230 -8.99 32.29 -17.38
N THR A 231 -9.68 31.46 -16.58
CA THR A 231 -9.07 30.34 -15.85
C THR A 231 -9.60 29.04 -16.41
N PHE A 232 -8.68 28.15 -16.70
CA PHE A 232 -8.86 26.95 -17.47
C PHE A 232 -8.58 25.74 -16.60
N GLU A 233 -9.53 24.81 -16.51
CA GLU A 233 -9.36 23.58 -15.74
C GLU A 233 -8.72 22.48 -16.58
N TRP A 234 -7.72 21.81 -16.00
CA TRP A 234 -7.09 20.63 -16.57
C TRP A 234 -7.15 19.51 -15.56
N THR A 235 -7.38 18.28 -16.01
CA THR A 235 -7.30 17.09 -15.16
C THR A 235 -6.08 16.28 -15.55
N CYS A 236 -5.30 15.87 -14.56
CA CYS A 236 -4.20 14.94 -14.76
C CYS A 236 -4.77 13.54 -14.96
N VAL A 237 -4.57 12.96 -16.14
CA VAL A 237 -5.08 11.63 -16.48
C VAL A 237 -4.06 10.56 -16.12
N HIS A 238 -2.76 10.88 -16.21
CA HIS A 238 -1.72 9.91 -15.91
C HIS A 238 -0.39 10.59 -15.58
N VAL A 239 0.32 10.06 -14.58
CA VAL A 239 1.67 10.52 -14.20
C VAL A 239 2.65 9.36 -14.24
N LYS A 240 3.79 9.58 -14.90
CA LYS A 240 4.91 8.64 -14.94
C LYS A 240 6.11 9.21 -14.18
N GLN A 241 6.41 8.57 -13.07
CA GLN A 241 7.60 8.84 -12.25
C GLN A 241 8.87 8.22 -12.83
N TRP A 242 10.03 8.77 -12.46
CA TRP A 242 11.30 8.06 -12.65
C TRP A 242 11.22 6.73 -11.89
N SER A 243 11.41 5.61 -12.58
CA SER A 243 11.64 4.35 -11.88
C SER A 243 13.16 4.19 -11.82
N ARG A 244 13.76 4.39 -10.64
CA ARG A 244 15.19 4.09 -10.41
C ARG A 244 15.57 2.62 -10.64
N LEU A 245 14.59 1.74 -10.93
CA LEU A 245 14.73 0.32 -11.21
C LEU A 245 14.46 -0.10 -12.67
N LYS A 246 15.08 0.59 -13.63
CA LYS A 246 15.38 -0.03 -14.95
C LYS A 246 16.83 0.14 -15.33
N LYS A 247 17.74 -0.33 -14.45
CA LYS A 247 19.02 -0.85 -14.96
C LYS A 247 18.78 -2.29 -15.39
N ILE A 248 18.09 -2.45 -16.52
CA ILE A 248 18.17 -3.70 -17.28
C ILE A 248 19.65 -3.79 -17.66
N ARG A 249 20.42 -4.62 -16.96
CA ARG A 249 21.67 -5.15 -17.49
C ARG A 249 21.27 -6.02 -18.67
N SER A 250 21.07 -5.40 -19.84
CA SER A 250 21.06 -6.13 -21.09
C SER A 250 22.49 -6.53 -21.35
N GLY A 251 22.77 -7.81 -21.12
CA GLY A 251 24.00 -8.46 -21.55
C GLY A 251 24.17 -8.27 -23.06
N TRP A 252 25.39 -7.96 -23.44
CA TRP A 252 25.91 -8.26 -24.75
C TRP A 252 26.82 -9.47 -24.55
N SER A 253 26.42 -10.60 -25.10
CA SER A 253 27.30 -11.71 -25.48
C SER A 253 27.37 -11.69 -27.00
#